data_AF-A0A5C7JLZ9-F1
#
_entry.id   AF-A0A5C7JLZ9-F1
#
_cell.length_a   1.000
_cell.length_b   1.000
_cell.length_c   1.000
_cell.angle_alpha   90.00
_cell.angle_beta   90.00
_cell.angle_gamma   90.00
#
_symmetry.space_group_name_H-M   'P 1'
#
loop_
_entity.id
_entity.type
_entity.pdbx_description
1 polymer ?
#
loop_
_entity_poly.entity_id
_entity_poly.type
_entity_poly.pdbx_seq_one_letter_code
_entity_poly.pdbx_strand_id
1 'polypeptide(L)'
;MESTVISGQQLFHADCFDIFPLIGDKTIDAIIADLPYGVTKHKEDVRLPFDKLWKEYERIIKDNGAIILFGQGIFFAELICSNKKLFKYDLVWDKKLVTGFLNANRLPLRVHENIAIFYKKLPVYNPQFTEGKPLHESSRKEDERNQNYGKFKRTPAKKGNTKKYPRSIVSFQKPSSSKQVHRTEKSLELLEWLVKTYTMEGDLVLDNVMGVGTTNLASLKNNRRSIGIELNKDYYNLTIKRLQNYDANKTIHGQPIQSQMPNSCEPRQLCGGDGGRHSLSIQVQVS
;
A
#
# COMPACT_ATOMS: atom_id res chain seq x y z
N MET A 1 -6.51 -23.26 1.30
CA MET A 1 -5.67 -22.05 1.28
C MET A 1 -4.56 -22.24 0.25
N GLU A 2 -4.48 -21.36 -0.73
CA GLU A 2 -3.42 -21.37 -1.75
C GLU A 2 -2.56 -20.12 -1.60
N SER A 3 -1.26 -20.22 -1.82
CA SER A 3 -0.34 -19.10 -1.73
C SER A 3 0.67 -19.07 -2.88
N THR A 4 1.11 -17.88 -3.27
CA THR A 4 2.11 -17.68 -4.33
C THR A 4 3.03 -16.54 -3.94
N VAL A 5 4.34 -16.70 -4.21
CA VAL A 5 5.34 -15.65 -3.97
C VAL A 5 5.95 -15.22 -5.30
N ILE A 6 5.94 -13.93 -5.59
CA ILE A 6 6.53 -13.33 -6.80
C ILE A 6 7.38 -12.14 -6.37
N SER A 7 8.69 -12.21 -6.55
CA SER A 7 9.63 -11.10 -6.27
C SER A 7 9.40 -10.41 -4.91
N GLY A 8 9.30 -11.24 -3.86
CA GLY A 8 9.07 -10.79 -2.49
C GLY A 8 7.64 -10.35 -2.16
N GLN A 9 6.69 -10.48 -3.08
CA GLN A 9 5.26 -10.26 -2.84
C GLN A 9 4.59 -11.60 -2.53
N GLN A 10 4.03 -11.73 -1.33
CA GLN A 10 3.33 -12.93 -0.89
C GLN A 10 1.83 -12.76 -1.08
N LEU A 11 1.22 -13.63 -1.87
CA LEU A 11 -0.20 -13.59 -2.19
C LEU A 11 -0.90 -14.81 -1.60
N PHE A 12 -2.11 -14.62 -1.09
CA PHE A 12 -2.97 -15.68 -0.56
C PHE A 12 -4.36 -15.63 -1.20
N HIS A 13 -4.84 -16.79 -1.63
CA HIS A 13 -6.24 -17.01 -1.97
C HIS A 13 -6.95 -17.63 -0.75
N ALA A 14 -7.59 -16.77 0.04
CA ALA A 14 -8.18 -17.10 1.33
C ALA A 14 -9.09 -15.98 1.85
N ASP A 15 -9.87 -16.28 2.90
CA ASP A 15 -10.45 -15.23 3.74
C ASP A 15 -9.32 -14.55 4.55
N CYS A 16 -9.38 -13.22 4.68
CA CYS A 16 -8.36 -12.47 5.41
C CYS A 16 -8.25 -12.86 6.89
N PHE A 17 -9.35 -13.29 7.52
CA PHE A 17 -9.33 -13.75 8.92
C PHE A 17 -8.66 -15.10 9.11
N ASP A 18 -8.53 -15.90 8.05
CA ASP A 18 -7.74 -17.15 8.09
C ASP A 18 -6.23 -16.85 8.00
N ILE A 19 -5.86 -15.73 7.38
CA ILE A 19 -4.45 -15.35 7.16
C ILE A 19 -3.92 -14.47 8.29
N PHE A 20 -4.73 -13.59 8.90
CA PHE A 20 -4.26 -12.72 9.99
C PHE A 20 -3.51 -13.48 11.10
N PRO A 21 -3.97 -14.65 11.61
CA PRO A 21 -3.25 -15.40 12.65
C PRO A 21 -1.85 -15.84 12.26
N LEU A 22 -1.55 -15.93 10.96
CA LEU A 22 -0.23 -16.31 10.43
C LEU A 22 0.74 -15.12 10.34
N ILE A 23 0.23 -13.89 10.44
CA ILE A 23 1.03 -12.66 10.40
C ILE A 23 1.51 -12.37 11.82
N GLY A 24 2.83 -12.27 11.99
CA GLY A 24 3.45 -11.96 13.28
C GLY A 24 3.07 -10.56 13.82
N ASP A 25 3.05 -10.42 15.13
CA ASP A 25 2.77 -9.16 15.81
C ASP A 25 3.76 -8.07 15.40
N LYS A 26 3.25 -6.85 15.17
CA LYS A 26 4.06 -5.66 14.84
C LYS A 26 5.07 -5.90 13.70
N THR A 27 4.67 -6.64 12.66
CA THR A 27 5.50 -6.90 11.49
C THR A 27 5.17 -6.01 10.29
N ILE A 28 3.95 -5.48 10.23
CA ILE A 28 3.46 -4.68 9.09
C ILE A 28 3.81 -3.20 9.27
N ASP A 29 4.41 -2.59 8.24
CA ASP A 29 4.78 -1.18 8.20
C ASP A 29 3.64 -0.28 7.72
N ALA A 30 2.86 -0.76 6.74
CA ALA A 30 1.64 -0.09 6.32
C ALA A 30 0.55 -1.08 5.93
N ILE A 31 -0.71 -0.75 6.26
CA ILE A 31 -1.89 -1.44 5.74
C ILE A 31 -2.54 -0.48 4.75
N ILE A 32 -2.70 -0.88 3.48
CA ILE A 32 -3.34 -0.08 2.43
C ILE A 32 -4.43 -0.93 1.79
N ALA A 33 -5.69 -0.59 2.00
CA ALA A 33 -6.80 -1.42 1.55
C ALA A 33 -8.05 -0.61 1.16
N ASP A 34 -8.78 -1.10 0.15
CA ASP A 34 -10.12 -0.64 -0.22
C ASP A 34 -11.14 -1.69 0.23
N LEU A 35 -11.52 -1.60 1.50
CA LEU A 35 -12.44 -2.54 2.13
C LEU A 35 -13.77 -2.65 1.37
N PRO A 36 -14.47 -3.80 1.40
CA PRO A 36 -15.83 -3.91 0.86
C PRO A 36 -16.81 -3.02 1.65
N TYR A 37 -17.63 -2.24 0.94
CA TYR A 37 -18.51 -1.23 1.53
C TYR A 37 -19.93 -1.74 1.83
N GLY A 38 -20.33 -2.90 1.31
CA GLY A 38 -21.67 -3.46 1.50
C GLY A 38 -22.79 -2.67 0.83
N VAL A 39 -22.50 -2.01 -0.30
CA VAL A 39 -23.45 -1.10 -0.98
C VAL A 39 -23.93 -1.63 -2.33
N THR A 40 -23.31 -2.68 -2.85
CA THR A 40 -23.63 -3.29 -4.13
C THR A 40 -24.30 -4.65 -3.95
N LYS A 41 -24.93 -5.17 -5.01
CA LYS A 41 -25.53 -6.51 -5.04
C LYS A 41 -24.50 -7.62 -5.29
N HIS A 42 -23.20 -7.28 -5.34
CA HIS A 42 -22.14 -8.24 -5.64
C HIS A 42 -21.84 -9.08 -4.41
N LYS A 43 -21.64 -10.39 -4.60
CA LYS A 43 -21.42 -11.35 -3.51
C LYS A 43 -20.14 -11.08 -2.70
N GLU A 44 -19.19 -10.37 -3.30
CA GLU A 44 -17.89 -10.03 -2.69
C GLU A 44 -17.93 -8.72 -1.90
N ASP A 45 -18.96 -7.90 -2.08
CA ASP A 45 -19.13 -6.65 -1.36
C ASP A 45 -19.80 -6.90 0.00
N VAL A 46 -19.17 -7.72 0.83
CA VAL A 46 -19.61 -8.04 2.19
C VAL A 46 -18.74 -7.30 3.18
N ARG A 47 -19.34 -6.42 3.99
CA ARG A 47 -18.59 -5.65 4.99
C ARG A 47 -17.88 -6.57 5.96
N LEU A 48 -16.60 -6.30 6.18
CA LEU A 48 -15.83 -6.95 7.23
C LEU A 48 -16.26 -6.41 8.62
N PRO A 49 -16.36 -7.26 9.64
CA PRO A 49 -16.66 -6.85 11.01
C PRO A 49 -15.51 -6.01 11.57
N PHE A 50 -15.75 -4.71 11.80
CA PHE A 50 -14.71 -3.78 12.24
C PHE A 50 -14.07 -4.15 13.58
N ASP A 51 -14.82 -4.73 14.52
CA ASP A 51 -14.31 -5.19 15.82
C ASP A 51 -13.21 -6.25 15.66
N LYS A 52 -13.45 -7.25 14.79
CA LYS A 52 -12.45 -8.27 14.47
C LYS A 52 -11.30 -7.69 13.65
N LEU A 53 -11.61 -6.82 12.70
CA LEU A 53 -10.60 -6.20 11.82
C LEU A 53 -9.61 -5.36 12.63
N TRP A 54 -10.10 -4.49 13.51
CA TRP A 54 -9.25 -3.64 14.34
C TRP A 54 -8.42 -4.45 15.34
N LYS A 55 -8.96 -5.54 15.89
CA LYS A 55 -8.19 -6.46 16.73
C LYS A 55 -6.95 -6.99 16.01
N GLU A 56 -7.09 -7.43 14.76
CA GLU A 56 -5.98 -7.94 13.97
C GLU A 56 -5.05 -6.81 13.48
N TYR A 57 -5.60 -5.73 12.95
CA TYR A 57 -4.82 -4.58 12.50
C TYR A 57 -3.95 -3.99 13.62
N GLU A 58 -4.49 -3.78 14.81
CA GLU A 58 -3.74 -3.25 15.94
C GLU A 58 -2.68 -4.22 16.45
N ARG A 59 -2.86 -5.53 16.28
CA ARG A 59 -1.86 -6.56 16.63
C ARG A 59 -0.71 -6.58 15.62
N ILE A 60 -1.00 -6.61 14.32
CA ILE A 60 0.00 -6.82 13.27
C ILE A 60 0.76 -5.55 12.86
N ILE A 61 0.15 -4.37 12.98
CA ILE A 61 0.78 -3.10 12.61
C ILE A 61 1.85 -2.70 13.64
N LYS A 62 3.02 -2.27 13.15
CA LYS A 62 4.05 -1.61 13.97
C LYS A 62 3.50 -0.36 14.66
N ASP A 63 4.12 0.03 15.78
CA ASP A 63 3.63 1.17 16.56
C ASP A 63 3.76 2.52 15.81
N ASN A 64 4.70 2.59 14.86
CA ASN A 64 4.90 3.67 13.91
C ASN A 64 4.47 3.30 12.47
N GLY A 65 3.57 2.31 12.32
CA GLY A 65 2.99 1.97 11.03
C GLY A 65 1.71 2.77 10.73
N ALA A 66 1.41 2.94 9.45
CA ALA A 66 0.21 3.65 8.99
C ALA A 66 -0.86 2.67 8.48
N ILE A 67 -2.11 2.90 8.85
CA ILE A 67 -3.27 2.19 8.29
C ILE A 67 -4.04 3.18 7.41
N ILE A 68 -4.18 2.85 6.14
CA ILE A 68 -4.62 3.73 5.06
C ILE A 68 -5.79 3.05 4.36
N LEU A 69 -7.00 3.54 4.61
CA LEU A 69 -8.23 2.87 4.20
C LEU A 69 -9.07 3.78 3.33
N PHE A 70 -9.46 3.29 2.16
CA PHE A 70 -10.36 4.02 1.28
C PHE A 70 -11.80 3.96 1.81
N GLY A 71 -12.57 5.01 1.53
CA GLY A 71 -13.99 5.06 1.89
C GLY A 71 -14.77 6.05 1.05
N GLN A 72 -16.10 5.89 1.05
CA GLN A 72 -17.02 6.86 0.47
C GLN A 72 -18.31 6.98 1.28
N GLY A 73 -18.86 8.20 1.36
CA GLY A 73 -20.16 8.45 1.98
C GLY A 73 -20.28 7.89 3.40
N ILE A 74 -21.38 7.18 3.69
CA ILE A 74 -21.65 6.66 5.03
C ILE A 74 -20.60 5.64 5.50
N PHE A 75 -20.07 4.82 4.58
CA PHE A 75 -19.05 3.84 4.91
C PHE A 75 -17.79 4.52 5.49
N PHE A 76 -17.39 5.65 4.90
CA PHE A 76 -16.24 6.42 5.41
C PHE A 76 -16.50 6.97 6.82
N ALA A 77 -17.70 7.48 7.09
CA ALA A 77 -18.08 7.97 8.41
C ALA A 77 -18.08 6.84 9.45
N GLU A 78 -18.65 5.69 9.12
CA GLU A 78 -18.67 4.50 9.99
C GLU A 78 -17.25 3.96 10.22
N LEU A 79 -16.42 3.93 9.19
CA LEU A 79 -15.02 3.52 9.29
C LEU A 79 -14.24 4.39 10.27
N ILE A 80 -14.33 5.72 10.16
CA ILE A 80 -13.68 6.64 11.11
C ILE A 80 -14.23 6.44 12.52
N CYS A 81 -15.55 6.30 12.66
CA CYS A 81 -16.19 6.14 13.96
C CYS A 81 -15.85 4.81 14.63
N SER A 82 -15.52 3.77 13.85
CA SER A 82 -15.15 2.46 14.36
C SER A 82 -13.79 2.43 15.09
N ASN A 83 -12.88 3.38 14.78
CA ASN A 83 -11.63 3.56 15.54
C ASN A 83 -11.18 5.02 15.62
N LYS A 84 -11.95 5.83 16.37
CA LYS A 84 -11.66 7.26 16.61
C LYS A 84 -10.31 7.51 17.27
N LYS A 85 -9.83 6.55 18.07
CA LYS A 85 -8.55 6.64 18.79
C LYS A 85 -7.37 6.67 17.84
N LEU A 86 -7.38 5.78 16.84
CA LEU A 86 -6.30 5.68 15.86
C LEU A 86 -6.47 6.63 14.68
N PHE A 87 -7.67 7.13 14.38
CA PHE A 87 -7.88 8.10 13.31
C PHE A 87 -7.10 9.39 13.57
N LYS A 88 -6.55 10.00 12.51
CA LYS A 88 -5.68 11.20 12.61
C LYS A 88 -6.08 12.26 11.62
N TYR A 89 -6.15 11.91 10.35
CA TYR A 89 -6.59 12.82 9.29
C TYR A 89 -7.04 12.02 8.08
N ASP A 90 -7.64 12.72 7.12
CA ASP A 90 -8.06 12.17 5.85
C ASP A 90 -7.40 12.86 4.66
N LEU A 91 -7.41 12.16 3.53
CA LEU A 91 -7.12 12.70 2.22
C LEU A 91 -8.38 12.61 1.35
N VAL A 92 -8.54 13.57 0.46
CA VAL A 92 -9.53 13.55 -0.61
C VAL A 92 -8.81 13.22 -1.91
N TRP A 93 -9.09 12.06 -2.47
CA TRP A 93 -8.59 11.69 -3.77
C TRP A 93 -9.51 12.23 -4.86
N ASP A 94 -9.07 13.26 -5.56
CA ASP A 94 -9.64 13.68 -6.84
C ASP A 94 -9.25 12.66 -7.92
N LYS A 95 -10.23 11.88 -8.34
CA LYS A 95 -10.04 10.79 -9.30
C LYS A 95 -9.95 11.27 -10.75
N LYS A 96 -10.18 12.56 -11.02
CA LYS A 96 -10.32 13.20 -12.36
C LYS A 96 -11.38 12.58 -13.28
N LEU A 97 -11.95 11.44 -12.88
CA LEU A 97 -13.02 10.73 -13.56
C LEU A 97 -14.35 11.12 -12.93
N VAL A 98 -15.22 11.70 -13.75
CA VAL A 98 -16.56 12.09 -13.34
C VAL A 98 -17.48 10.88 -13.41
N THR A 99 -18.28 10.65 -12.36
CA THR A 99 -19.21 9.52 -12.26
C THR A 99 -20.55 9.98 -11.69
N GLY A 100 -21.60 9.17 -11.87
CA GLY A 100 -22.94 9.48 -11.34
C GLY A 100 -23.87 10.18 -12.32
N PHE A 101 -23.57 10.14 -13.62
CA PHE A 101 -24.38 10.77 -14.67
C PHE A 101 -25.86 10.37 -14.65
N LEU A 102 -26.18 9.13 -14.24
CA LEU A 102 -27.56 8.67 -14.09
C LEU A 102 -28.41 9.48 -13.10
N ASN A 103 -27.76 10.18 -12.15
CA ASN A 103 -28.43 11.00 -11.14
C ASN A 103 -28.04 12.49 -11.25
N ALA A 104 -27.46 12.94 -12.37
CA ALA A 104 -26.93 14.29 -12.53
C ALA A 104 -27.99 15.40 -12.30
N ASN A 105 -29.25 15.12 -12.60
CA ASN A 105 -30.38 16.04 -12.37
C ASN A 105 -30.88 16.07 -10.91
N ARG A 106 -30.33 15.23 -10.03
CA ARG A 106 -30.77 15.07 -8.63
C ARG A 106 -29.68 15.42 -7.62
N LEU A 107 -28.41 15.23 -7.98
CA LEU A 107 -27.28 15.51 -7.11
C LEU A 107 -25.99 15.78 -7.92
N PRO A 108 -25.00 16.48 -7.33
CA PRO A 108 -23.71 16.72 -7.98
C PRO A 108 -23.00 15.43 -8.39
N LEU A 109 -22.28 15.50 -9.52
CA LEU A 109 -21.46 14.40 -9.99
C LEU A 109 -20.30 14.11 -9.03
N ARG A 110 -19.95 12.83 -8.91
CA ARG A 110 -18.89 12.38 -8.01
C ARG A 110 -17.55 12.38 -8.72
N VAL A 111 -16.62 13.16 -8.19
CA VAL A 111 -15.24 13.34 -8.70
C VAL A 111 -14.17 12.97 -7.68
N HIS A 112 -14.56 12.53 -6.47
CA HIS A 112 -13.61 12.16 -5.43
C HIS A 112 -13.99 10.87 -4.69
N GLU A 113 -13.01 10.31 -3.98
CA GLU A 113 -13.13 9.27 -2.95
C GLU A 113 -12.32 9.75 -1.72
N ASN A 114 -12.66 9.30 -0.51
CA ASN A 114 -11.93 9.64 0.71
C ASN A 114 -10.92 8.54 1.08
N ILE A 115 -9.87 8.93 1.79
CA ILE A 115 -8.85 8.01 2.34
C ILE A 115 -8.64 8.38 3.81
N ALA A 116 -8.92 7.49 4.72
CA ALA A 116 -8.71 7.69 6.15
C ALA A 116 -7.32 7.18 6.56
N ILE A 117 -6.61 7.99 7.32
CA ILE A 117 -5.27 7.68 7.85
C ILE A 117 -5.37 7.46 9.36
N PHE A 118 -4.98 6.26 9.79
CA PHE A 118 -4.93 5.86 11.19
C PHE A 118 -3.50 5.48 11.58
N TYR A 119 -3.08 5.81 12.80
CA TYR A 119 -1.82 5.34 13.37
C TYR A 119 -1.80 5.47 14.89
N LYS A 120 -0.98 4.63 15.56
CA LYS A 120 -0.78 4.66 17.02
C LYS A 120 0.18 5.80 17.41
N LYS A 121 1.35 5.84 16.78
CA LYS A 121 2.36 6.91 16.89
C LYS A 121 2.65 7.46 15.50
N LEU A 122 3.26 8.65 15.44
CA LEU A 122 3.63 9.28 14.17
C LEU A 122 4.40 8.27 13.30
N PRO A 123 3.90 7.93 12.10
CA PRO A 123 4.52 6.91 11.28
C PRO A 123 5.71 7.47 10.50
N VAL A 124 6.39 6.59 9.76
CA VAL A 124 7.24 7.05 8.65
C VAL A 124 6.41 7.98 7.76
N TYR A 125 6.95 9.16 7.47
CA TYR A 125 6.29 10.15 6.63
C TYR A 125 7.31 10.81 5.70
N ASN A 126 7.27 10.39 4.44
CA ASN A 126 8.11 10.88 3.35
C ASN A 126 7.25 11.76 2.43
N PRO A 127 7.20 13.09 2.66
CA PRO A 127 6.35 13.97 1.86
C PRO A 127 6.75 13.91 0.39
N GLN A 128 5.79 13.56 -0.46
CA GLN A 128 5.96 13.54 -1.91
C GLN A 128 5.72 14.94 -2.45
N PHE A 129 6.82 15.68 -2.65
CA PHE A 129 6.77 17.08 -3.08
C PHE A 129 6.28 17.22 -4.53
N THR A 130 5.61 18.34 -4.80
CA THR A 130 5.32 18.80 -6.17
C THR A 130 6.08 20.09 -6.45
N GLU A 131 6.36 20.36 -7.72
CA GLU A 131 6.89 21.65 -8.15
C GLU A 131 5.75 22.68 -8.29
N GLY A 132 6.01 23.93 -7.92
CA GLY A 132 5.04 25.02 -8.03
C GLY A 132 5.71 26.39 -8.01
N LYS A 133 4.88 27.44 -8.04
CA LYS A 133 5.38 28.83 -8.04
C LYS A 133 6.31 29.09 -6.84
N PRO A 134 7.41 29.84 -6.98
CA PRO A 134 8.33 30.13 -5.90
C PRO A 134 7.64 30.70 -4.65
N LEU A 135 8.09 30.30 -3.46
CA LEU A 135 7.58 30.90 -2.21
C LEU A 135 7.95 32.39 -2.16
N HIS A 136 6.94 33.22 -1.91
CA HIS A 136 7.13 34.64 -1.63
C HIS A 136 7.81 34.85 -0.27
N GLU A 137 8.56 35.94 -0.17
CA GLU A 137 9.19 36.37 1.08
C GLU A 137 8.10 36.72 2.10
N SER A 138 8.15 36.09 3.28
CA SER A 138 7.23 36.42 4.36
C SER A 138 7.75 37.66 5.08
N SER A 139 7.09 38.80 4.88
CA SER A 139 7.38 40.07 5.58
C SER A 139 6.90 40.10 7.04
N ARG A 140 6.32 38.99 7.55
CA ARG A 140 5.91 38.88 8.95
C ARG A 140 7.11 38.56 9.81
N LYS A 141 7.41 39.43 10.78
CA LYS A 141 8.39 39.20 11.86
C LYS A 141 8.17 37.81 12.47
N GLU A 142 9.23 37.17 12.94
CA GLU A 142 9.17 35.94 13.74
C GLU A 142 8.41 36.22 15.04
N ASP A 143 7.08 36.25 14.95
CA ASP A 143 6.24 36.28 16.13
C ASP A 143 6.06 34.84 16.58
N GLU A 144 6.59 34.52 17.77
CA GLU A 144 6.52 33.20 18.39
C GLU A 144 5.09 32.83 18.83
N ARG A 145 4.11 33.71 18.62
CA ARG A 145 2.73 33.53 19.07
C ARG A 145 1.79 33.40 17.88
N ASN A 146 1.37 32.17 17.61
CA ASN A 146 0.14 31.93 16.86
C ASN A 146 -1.02 31.89 17.86
N GLN A 147 -2.03 32.74 17.68
CA GLN A 147 -3.20 32.82 18.57
C GLN A 147 -3.91 31.47 18.78
N ASN A 148 -3.74 30.53 17.84
CA ASN A 148 -4.42 29.22 17.87
C ASN A 148 -3.53 28.03 18.27
N TYR A 149 -2.20 28.14 18.25
CA TYR A 149 -1.30 26.99 18.41
C TYR A 149 -0.15 27.21 19.43
N GLY A 150 -0.19 28.29 20.21
CA GLY A 150 0.81 28.56 21.24
C GLY A 150 2.19 28.94 20.67
N LYS A 151 3.27 28.55 21.37
CA LYS A 151 4.65 28.81 20.94
C LYS A 151 5.07 27.85 19.84
N PHE A 152 5.40 28.36 18.66
CA PHE A 152 5.93 27.56 17.56
C PHE A 152 7.20 28.19 16.97
N LYS A 153 8.24 27.38 16.75
CA LYS A 153 9.41 27.78 15.96
C LYS A 153 9.08 27.62 14.48
N ARG A 154 8.93 28.73 13.75
CA ARG A 154 8.75 28.67 12.29
C ARG A 154 9.98 28.00 11.66
N THR A 155 9.76 26.94 10.89
CA THR A 155 10.78 26.46 9.97
C THR A 155 10.92 27.49 8.86
N PRO A 156 12.10 28.09 8.64
CA PRO A 156 12.26 29.11 7.61
C PRO A 156 12.00 28.51 6.23
N ALA A 157 10.91 28.96 5.60
CA ALA A 157 10.66 28.69 4.20
C ALA A 157 11.69 29.45 3.37
N LYS A 158 12.61 28.74 2.69
CA LYS A 158 13.60 29.38 1.82
C LYS A 158 12.89 30.10 0.68
N LYS A 159 13.06 31.43 0.61
CA LYS A 159 12.62 32.27 -0.51
C LYS A 159 13.11 31.65 -1.83
N GLY A 160 12.25 31.60 -2.82
CA GLY A 160 12.59 30.98 -4.11
C GLY A 160 12.34 29.47 -4.19
N ASN A 161 12.08 28.77 -3.07
CA ASN A 161 11.81 27.32 -3.12
C ASN A 161 10.50 27.02 -3.87
N THR A 162 10.59 26.13 -4.86
CA THR A 162 9.50 25.69 -5.72
C THR A 162 8.82 24.42 -5.20
N LYS A 163 9.51 23.63 -4.35
CA LYS A 163 8.94 22.41 -3.76
C LYS A 163 7.79 22.74 -2.82
N LYS A 164 6.65 22.10 -3.05
CA LYS A 164 5.44 22.20 -2.25
C LYS A 164 5.18 20.89 -1.53
N TYR A 165 4.90 20.99 -0.24
CA TYR A 165 4.39 19.86 0.53
C TYR A 165 3.06 19.37 -0.06
N PRO A 166 2.77 18.07 0.06
CA PRO A 166 1.50 17.53 -0.40
C PRO A 166 0.33 18.18 0.33
N ARG A 167 -0.78 18.35 -0.38
CA ARG A 167 -2.05 18.85 0.17
C ARG A 167 -2.94 17.66 0.52
N SER A 168 -3.96 17.90 1.35
CA SER A 168 -4.97 16.89 1.69
C SER A 168 -5.82 16.48 0.49
N ILE A 169 -5.90 17.29 -0.56
CA ILE A 169 -6.48 16.92 -1.84
C ILE A 169 -5.37 16.42 -2.77
N VAL A 170 -5.41 15.14 -3.11
CA VAL A 170 -4.47 14.48 -4.03
C VAL A 170 -5.17 14.12 -5.33
N SER A 171 -4.55 14.39 -6.48
CA SER A 171 -5.21 14.28 -7.78
C SER A 171 -4.48 13.26 -8.66
N PHE A 172 -5.11 12.10 -8.86
CA PHE A 172 -4.58 10.98 -9.65
C PHE A 172 -5.69 10.41 -10.52
N GLN A 173 -5.39 10.17 -11.80
CA GLN A 173 -6.39 9.68 -12.74
C GLN A 173 -6.81 8.24 -12.36
N LYS A 174 -8.10 8.02 -12.13
CA LYS A 174 -8.64 6.67 -12.05
C LYS A 174 -8.64 6.03 -13.44
N PRO A 175 -8.22 4.76 -13.60
CA PRO A 175 -8.24 4.09 -14.90
C PRO A 175 -9.63 4.16 -15.53
N SER A 176 -9.70 4.40 -16.84
CA SER A 176 -10.97 4.41 -17.58
C SER A 176 -11.57 3.01 -17.64
N SER A 177 -12.89 2.91 -17.72
CA SER A 177 -13.59 1.62 -17.80
C SER A 177 -13.11 0.73 -18.96
N SER A 178 -12.65 1.32 -20.06
CA SER A 178 -12.10 0.62 -21.23
C SER A 178 -10.71 0.00 -21.02
N LYS A 179 -9.97 0.45 -20.00
CA LYS A 179 -8.60 -0.02 -19.67
C LYS A 179 -8.54 -0.72 -18.31
N GLN A 180 -9.63 -0.70 -17.56
CA GLN A 180 -9.75 -1.37 -16.27
C GLN A 180 -9.80 -2.88 -16.48
N VAL A 181 -8.93 -3.58 -15.75
CA VAL A 181 -9.05 -5.04 -15.66
C VAL A 181 -10.12 -5.42 -14.63
N HIS A 182 -10.41 -4.51 -13.69
CA HIS A 182 -11.48 -4.65 -12.72
C HIS A 182 -12.23 -3.34 -12.47
N ARG A 183 -13.53 -3.45 -12.20
CA ARG A 183 -14.46 -2.31 -12.08
C ARG A 183 -14.08 -1.31 -10.99
N THR A 184 -13.42 -1.78 -9.93
CA THR A 184 -13.02 -0.95 -8.78
C THR A 184 -11.53 -0.67 -8.72
N GLU A 185 -10.77 -0.95 -9.78
CA GLU A 185 -9.32 -0.76 -9.79
C GLU A 185 -8.93 0.68 -9.38
N LYS A 186 -8.09 0.77 -8.34
CA LYS A 186 -7.51 2.02 -7.86
C LYS A 186 -6.37 2.46 -8.78
N SER A 187 -6.07 3.77 -8.77
CA SER A 187 -4.98 4.31 -9.59
C SER A 187 -3.63 3.80 -9.09
N LEU A 188 -2.83 3.20 -9.97
CA LEU A 188 -1.48 2.71 -9.63
C LEU A 188 -0.60 3.86 -9.10
N GLU A 189 -0.64 5.03 -9.74
CA GLU A 189 0.13 6.20 -9.33
C GLU A 189 -0.23 6.66 -7.91
N LEU A 190 -1.52 6.63 -7.56
CA LEU A 190 -1.98 6.93 -6.20
C LEU A 190 -1.42 5.93 -5.19
N LEU A 191 -1.47 4.63 -5.49
CA LEU A 191 -0.96 3.62 -4.57
C LEU A 191 0.57 3.68 -4.45
N GLU A 192 1.29 3.96 -5.53
CA GLU A 192 2.73 4.24 -5.47
C GLU A 192 3.03 5.47 -4.60
N TRP A 193 2.21 6.52 -4.70
CA TRP A 193 2.32 7.71 -3.87
C TRP A 193 2.08 7.39 -2.39
N LEU A 194 1.04 6.61 -2.06
CA LEU A 194 0.74 6.20 -0.67
C LEU A 194 1.85 5.32 -0.10
N VAL A 195 2.30 4.30 -0.84
CA VAL A 195 3.41 3.43 -0.44
C VAL A 195 4.65 4.27 -0.15
N LYS A 196 5.08 5.13 -1.07
CA LYS A 196 6.25 6.00 -0.87
C LYS A 196 6.10 6.96 0.30
N THR A 197 4.88 7.47 0.53
CA THR A 197 4.61 8.44 1.60
C THR A 197 4.75 7.81 2.99
N TYR A 198 4.29 6.58 3.18
CA TYR A 198 4.17 5.97 4.51
C TYR A 198 5.10 4.77 4.76
N THR A 199 6.04 4.50 3.85
CA THR A 199 7.00 3.40 3.98
C THR A 199 8.39 3.75 3.43
N MET A 200 9.40 3.01 3.85
CA MET A 200 10.76 2.96 3.30
C MET A 200 10.93 1.76 2.35
N GLU A 201 12.01 1.73 1.58
CA GLU A 201 12.36 0.53 0.79
C GLU A 201 12.59 -0.67 1.73
N GLY A 202 12.17 -1.86 1.30
CA GLY A 202 12.24 -3.10 2.09
C GLY A 202 11.09 -3.33 3.08
N ASP A 203 10.34 -2.28 3.43
CA ASP A 203 9.18 -2.35 4.33
C ASP A 203 8.09 -3.30 3.81
N LEU A 204 7.28 -3.80 4.74
CA LEU A 204 6.22 -4.77 4.48
C LEU A 204 4.83 -4.10 4.47
N VAL A 205 4.17 -4.10 3.31
CA VAL A 205 2.83 -3.55 3.10
C VAL A 205 1.78 -4.66 3.09
N LEU A 206 0.66 -4.48 3.79
CA LEU A 206 -0.47 -5.41 3.75
C LEU A 206 -1.64 -4.80 2.97
N ASP A 207 -2.23 -5.59 2.09
CA ASP A 207 -3.56 -5.38 1.53
C ASP A 207 -4.37 -6.67 1.73
N ASN A 208 -5.27 -6.65 2.73
CA ASN A 208 -6.03 -7.84 3.12
C ASN A 208 -7.30 -8.07 2.26
N VAL A 209 -7.54 -7.23 1.27
CA VAL A 209 -8.64 -7.34 0.29
C VAL A 209 -8.12 -6.85 -1.08
N MET A 210 -7.02 -7.45 -1.54
CA MET A 210 -6.17 -6.87 -2.57
C MET A 210 -6.84 -6.65 -3.93
N GLY A 211 -7.96 -7.33 -4.20
CA GLY A 211 -8.62 -7.33 -5.49
C GLY A 211 -7.65 -7.76 -6.58
N VAL A 212 -7.43 -6.86 -7.55
CA VAL A 212 -6.49 -7.08 -8.65
C VAL A 212 -5.04 -6.72 -8.31
N GLY A 213 -4.71 -6.53 -7.03
CA GLY A 213 -3.34 -6.43 -6.54
C GLY A 213 -2.60 -5.16 -6.91
N THR A 214 -3.31 -4.05 -7.11
CA THR A 214 -2.66 -2.77 -7.45
C THR A 214 -1.73 -2.29 -6.32
N THR A 215 -2.08 -2.54 -5.05
CA THR A 215 -1.23 -2.24 -3.89
C THR A 215 0.06 -3.07 -3.92
N ASN A 216 -0.04 -4.36 -4.24
CA ASN A 216 1.10 -5.26 -4.34
C ASN A 216 2.02 -4.88 -5.51
N LEU A 217 1.45 -4.52 -6.66
CA LEU A 217 2.21 -4.01 -7.80
C LEU A 217 2.90 -2.69 -7.47
N ALA A 218 2.22 -1.74 -6.82
CA ALA A 218 2.82 -0.49 -6.35
C ALA A 218 3.99 -0.74 -5.38
N SER A 219 3.83 -1.71 -4.48
CA SER A 219 4.87 -2.12 -3.53
C SER A 219 6.09 -2.67 -4.27
N LEU A 220 5.88 -3.63 -5.18
CA LEU A 220 6.95 -4.21 -6.00
C LEU A 220 7.70 -3.16 -6.83
N LYS A 221 6.98 -2.26 -7.49
CA LYS A 221 7.55 -1.16 -8.30
C LYS A 221 8.44 -0.22 -7.49
N ASN A 222 8.16 -0.08 -6.20
CA ASN A 222 8.89 0.80 -5.31
C ASN A 222 9.79 0.01 -4.34
N ASN A 223 10.20 -1.22 -4.65
CA ASN A 223 11.13 -2.00 -3.81
C ASN A 223 10.61 -2.24 -2.36
N ARG A 224 9.30 -2.40 -2.19
CA ARG A 224 8.69 -2.86 -0.92
C ARG A 224 8.26 -4.31 -1.07
N ARG A 225 8.17 -5.01 0.06
CA ARG A 225 7.52 -6.33 0.13
C ARG A 225 6.04 -6.13 0.41
N SER A 226 5.21 -7.07 0.02
CA SER A 226 3.80 -7.02 0.40
C SER A 226 3.19 -8.38 0.70
N ILE A 227 2.11 -8.34 1.49
CA ILE A 227 1.16 -9.42 1.65
C ILE A 227 -0.15 -8.98 1.01
N GLY A 228 -0.64 -9.74 0.05
CA GLY A 228 -1.94 -9.55 -0.60
C GLY A 228 -2.86 -10.73 -0.31
N ILE A 229 -4.07 -10.47 0.17
CA ILE A 229 -5.07 -11.51 0.45
C ILE A 229 -6.32 -11.22 -0.37
N GLU A 230 -6.80 -12.23 -1.10
CA GLU A 230 -8.00 -12.11 -1.93
C GLU A 230 -8.87 -13.36 -1.79
N LEU A 231 -10.18 -13.15 -1.63
CA LEU A 231 -11.16 -14.22 -1.51
C LEU A 231 -11.61 -14.75 -2.88
N ASN A 232 -11.64 -13.89 -3.90
CA ASN A 232 -12.01 -14.27 -5.26
C ASN A 232 -10.82 -14.87 -6.03
N LYS A 233 -10.97 -16.12 -6.48
CA LYS A 233 -9.92 -16.86 -7.20
C LYS A 233 -9.48 -16.19 -8.50
N ASP A 234 -10.39 -15.57 -9.24
CA ASP A 234 -10.09 -14.92 -10.52
C ASP A 234 -9.25 -13.66 -10.32
N TYR A 235 -9.57 -12.85 -9.31
CA TYR A 235 -8.80 -11.65 -8.95
C TYR A 235 -7.42 -12.01 -8.40
N TYR A 236 -7.34 -13.08 -7.59
CA TYR A 236 -6.07 -13.66 -7.17
C TYR A 236 -5.19 -14.08 -8.36
N ASN A 237 -5.74 -14.87 -9.29
CA ASN A 237 -5.02 -15.34 -10.47
C ASN A 237 -4.60 -14.19 -11.39
N LEU A 238 -5.45 -13.17 -11.52
CA LEU A 238 -5.12 -11.98 -12.28
C LEU A 238 -3.97 -11.20 -11.64
N THR A 239 -3.96 -11.06 -10.32
CA THR A 239 -2.88 -10.42 -9.58
C THR A 239 -1.54 -11.11 -9.84
N ILE A 240 -1.51 -12.45 -9.78
CA ILE A 240 -0.32 -13.26 -10.13
C ILE A 240 0.20 -12.90 -11.52
N LYS A 241 -0.68 -12.93 -12.54
CA LYS A 241 -0.31 -12.59 -13.91
C LYS A 241 0.25 -11.17 -14.03
N ARG A 242 -0.37 -10.19 -13.35
CA ARG A 242 0.09 -8.79 -13.35
C ARG A 242 1.49 -8.64 -12.77
N LEU A 243 1.77 -9.27 -11.63
CA LEU A 243 3.08 -9.21 -10.99
C LEU A 243 4.15 -9.94 -11.82
N GLN A 244 3.85 -11.14 -12.33
CA GLN A 244 4.76 -11.89 -13.20
C GLN A 244 5.12 -11.11 -14.47
N ASN A 245 4.12 -10.49 -15.12
CA ASN A 245 4.36 -9.67 -16.31
C ASN A 245 5.26 -8.46 -16.00
N TYR A 246 5.08 -7.81 -14.85
CA TYR A 246 5.96 -6.71 -14.46
C TYR A 246 7.39 -7.19 -14.20
N ASP A 247 7.55 -8.30 -13.49
CA ASP A 247 8.86 -8.85 -13.12
C ASP A 247 9.67 -9.34 -14.31
N ALA A 248 9.02 -10.05 -15.25
CA ALA A 248 9.64 -10.48 -16.50
C ALA A 248 10.15 -9.28 -17.32
N ASN A 249 9.34 -8.21 -17.43
CA ASN A 249 9.73 -7.00 -18.17
C ASN A 249 10.83 -6.19 -17.47
N LYS A 250 10.92 -6.23 -16.13
CA LYS A 250 12.03 -5.63 -15.38
C LYS A 250 13.37 -6.31 -15.73
N THR A 251 13.34 -7.63 -15.94
CA THR A 251 14.53 -8.43 -16.28
C THR A 251 15.00 -8.21 -17.73
N ILE A 252 14.09 -7.89 -18.64
CA ILE A 252 14.41 -7.63 -20.06
C ILE A 252 15.02 -6.24 -20.28
N HIS A 253 14.63 -5.23 -19.48
CA HIS A 253 15.03 -3.83 -19.67
C HIS A 253 16.06 -3.30 -18.65
N GLY A 254 16.50 -4.11 -17.70
CA GLY A 254 17.64 -3.85 -16.81
C GLY A 254 18.74 -4.87 -17.07
N GLN A 255 20.01 -4.46 -17.14
CA GLN A 255 21.15 -5.36 -17.36
C GLN A 255 21.07 -6.62 -16.48
N PRO A 256 21.39 -7.81 -17.02
CA PRO A 256 21.35 -9.03 -16.23
C PRO A 256 22.35 -8.91 -15.07
N ILE A 257 21.88 -9.15 -13.85
CA ILE A 257 22.76 -9.39 -12.71
C ILE A 257 23.52 -10.67 -13.06
N GLN A 258 24.79 -10.55 -13.45
CA GLN A 258 25.69 -11.69 -13.57
C GLN A 258 25.77 -12.35 -12.19
N SER A 259 25.01 -13.41 -11.98
CA SER A 259 25.38 -14.41 -11.00
C SER A 259 26.70 -15.00 -11.49
N GLN A 260 27.81 -14.62 -10.85
CA GLN A 260 29.03 -15.38 -10.95
C GLN A 260 28.71 -16.78 -10.42
N MET A 261 28.43 -17.72 -11.32
CA MET A 261 28.58 -19.13 -11.02
C MET A 261 30.07 -19.35 -10.75
N PRO A 262 30.47 -19.94 -9.61
CA PRO A 262 31.85 -20.33 -9.44
C PRO A 262 32.21 -21.31 -10.56
N ASN A 263 33.36 -21.05 -11.17
CA ASN A 263 33.94 -21.84 -12.25
C ASN A 263 33.74 -23.34 -11.99
N SER A 264 33.05 -24.01 -12.92
CA SER A 264 33.08 -25.46 -13.00
C SER A 264 34.51 -25.90 -13.30
N CYS A 265 35.22 -26.40 -12.29
CA CYS A 265 36.36 -27.27 -12.53
C CYS A 265 35.86 -28.54 -13.22
N GLU A 266 36.45 -28.85 -14.37
CA GLU A 266 36.23 -30.11 -15.09
C GLU A 266 36.64 -31.34 -14.28
N PRO A 267 36.07 -32.53 -14.57
CA PRO A 267 36.18 -33.71 -13.74
C PRO A 267 37.49 -34.46 -14.01
N ARG A 268 38.21 -34.82 -12.94
CA ARG A 268 39.18 -35.92 -12.96
C ARG A 268 38.73 -37.05 -12.05
N GLN A 269 38.80 -38.23 -12.63
CA GLN A 269 38.36 -39.56 -12.21
C GLN A 269 38.73 -40.03 -10.78
N LEU A 270 37.80 -40.84 -10.26
CA LEU A 270 37.93 -42.12 -9.55
C LEU A 270 38.21 -42.19 -8.03
N CYS A 271 37.52 -43.20 -7.46
CA CYS A 271 37.76 -43.97 -6.23
C CYS A 271 36.99 -43.57 -4.94
N GLY A 272 35.89 -44.30 -4.70
CA GLY A 272 35.75 -45.19 -3.54
C GLY A 272 35.36 -44.62 -2.17
N GLY A 273 34.36 -45.25 -1.53
CA GLY A 273 34.33 -45.41 -0.07
C GLY A 273 33.17 -44.77 0.70
N ASP A 274 32.25 -45.63 1.12
CA ASP A 274 31.53 -45.68 2.40
C ASP A 274 30.83 -44.45 3.02
N GLY A 275 29.50 -44.59 3.14
CA GLY A 275 28.85 -44.82 4.45
C GLY A 275 28.82 -43.67 5.47
N GLY A 276 27.67 -43.01 5.61
CA GLY A 276 27.38 -42.22 6.81
C GLY A 276 26.07 -41.43 6.74
N ARG A 277 25.01 -41.92 7.40
CA ARG A 277 23.80 -41.14 7.71
C ARG A 277 24.18 -40.01 8.66
N HIS A 278 23.77 -38.76 8.41
CA HIS A 278 23.55 -37.76 9.46
C HIS A 278 22.41 -36.78 9.07
N SER A 279 21.70 -36.36 10.10
CA SER A 279 20.41 -35.67 10.18
C SER A 279 20.41 -34.24 9.62
N LEU A 280 19.34 -33.89 8.88
CA LEU A 280 19.06 -32.51 8.44
C LEU A 280 18.37 -31.70 9.55
N SER A 281 19.10 -30.74 10.11
CA SER A 281 18.56 -29.59 10.85
C SER A 281 18.53 -28.37 9.92
N ILE A 282 17.34 -27.80 9.73
CA ILE A 282 17.11 -26.60 8.91
C ILE A 282 17.39 -25.36 9.76
N GLN A 283 18.43 -24.59 9.40
CA GLN A 283 18.63 -23.22 9.87
C GLN A 283 18.13 -22.23 8.80
N VAL A 284 17.26 -21.33 9.23
CA VAL A 284 16.79 -20.17 8.48
C VAL A 284 17.92 -19.13 8.46
N GLN A 285 18.47 -18.83 7.28
CA GLN A 285 19.34 -17.66 7.11
C GLN A 285 18.50 -16.47 6.67
N VAL A 286 18.54 -15.44 7.52
CA VAL A 286 18.06 -14.09 7.25
C VAL A 286 19.21 -13.35 6.53
N SER A 287 18.92 -12.80 5.35
CA SER A 287 19.68 -11.71 4.74
C SER A 287 18.71 -10.83 3.94
#